data_AF-K9X758-F1
#
_entry.id   AF-K9X758-F1
#
_cell.length_a   1.000
_cell.length_b   1.000
_cell.length_c   1.000
_cell.angle_alpha   90.00
_cell.angle_beta   90.00
_cell.angle_gamma   90.00
#
_symmetry.space_group_name_H-M   'P 1'
#
loop_
_entity.id
_entity.type
_entity.pdbx_description
1 polymer ?
#
loop_
_entity_poly.entity_id
_entity_poly.type
_entity_poly.pdbx_seq_one_letter_code
_entity_poly.pdbx_strand_id
1 'polypeptide(L)'
;MLKRDIQGKFTLKNDDYREVRSLRLTDDTWKALGIASECLGFSRADYLEHIVRHNALPSITRRDSDFLAPTPPEPQPGITLNQESHHTLRLSELEILRDRVLSELKLGNLASGYKIAHKALNRFITELTSKPTS
;
A
#
# COMPACT_ATOMS: atom_id res chain seq x y z
N MET A 1 -29.32 -34.95 -28.99
CA MET A 1 -29.95 -33.92 -28.13
C MET A 1 -29.34 -34.00 -26.74
N LEU A 2 -28.41 -33.11 -26.39
CA LEU A 2 -27.90 -33.00 -25.01
C LEU A 2 -28.82 -32.06 -24.22
N LYS A 3 -29.42 -32.56 -23.15
CA LYS A 3 -30.22 -31.77 -22.20
C LYS A 3 -29.32 -30.73 -21.53
N ARG A 4 -29.81 -29.48 -21.48
CA ARG A 4 -29.26 -28.41 -20.66
C ARG A 4 -29.94 -28.45 -19.29
N ASP A 5 -29.30 -29.10 -18.34
CA ASP A 5 -29.38 -28.79 -16.90
C ASP A 5 -27.94 -28.35 -16.55
N ILE A 6 -27.65 -27.22 -15.94
CA ILE A 6 -27.98 -26.89 -14.56
C ILE A 6 -27.99 -25.35 -14.42
N GLN A 7 -29.03 -24.86 -13.76
CA GLN A 7 -29.26 -23.51 -13.26
C GLN A 7 -28.04 -22.91 -12.53
N GLY A 8 -27.57 -21.74 -12.99
CA GLY A 8 -26.95 -20.70 -12.16
C GLY A 8 -25.75 -21.09 -11.29
N LYS A 9 -24.92 -22.07 -11.67
CA LYS A 9 -23.67 -22.32 -10.93
C LYS A 9 -22.56 -21.40 -11.43
N PHE A 10 -22.28 -20.35 -10.65
CA PHE A 10 -21.03 -19.63 -10.75
C PHE A 10 -19.89 -20.62 -10.50
N THR A 11 -19.10 -20.92 -11.51
CA THR A 11 -17.82 -21.63 -11.35
C THR A 11 -16.93 -20.78 -10.45
N LEU A 12 -16.51 -21.34 -9.31
CA LEU A 12 -15.50 -20.75 -8.44
C LEU A 12 -14.24 -20.51 -9.28
N LYS A 13 -13.88 -19.24 -9.52
CA LYS A 13 -12.76 -18.89 -10.41
C LYS A 13 -11.37 -19.16 -9.81
N ASN A 14 -11.30 -19.50 -8.53
CA ASN A 14 -10.10 -19.98 -7.85
C ASN A 14 -10.52 -20.71 -6.56
N ASP A 15 -9.89 -21.86 -6.31
CA ASP A 15 -10.09 -22.69 -5.10
C ASP A 15 -9.08 -22.35 -3.99
N ASP A 16 -8.34 -21.25 -4.17
CA ASP A 16 -7.44 -20.71 -3.15
C ASP A 16 -8.25 -20.04 -2.05
N TYR A 17 -8.62 -20.81 -1.03
CA TYR A 17 -9.14 -20.29 0.21
C TYR A 17 -8.07 -19.39 0.87
N ARG A 18 -8.19 -18.08 0.68
CA ARG A 18 -7.39 -17.10 1.42
C ARG A 18 -8.04 -16.87 2.76
N GLU A 19 -7.25 -16.94 3.84
CA GLU A 19 -7.72 -16.51 5.15
C GLU A 19 -8.06 -15.02 5.10
N VAL A 20 -9.35 -14.69 5.28
CA VAL A 20 -9.82 -13.32 5.37
C VAL A 20 -10.14 -12.95 6.81
N ARG A 21 -9.91 -11.69 7.17
CA ARG A 21 -10.27 -11.11 8.47
C ARG A 21 -11.07 -9.84 8.25
N SER A 22 -11.96 -9.54 9.19
CA SER A 22 -12.75 -8.31 9.19
C SER A 22 -12.20 -7.33 10.22
N LEU A 23 -12.09 -6.06 9.83
CA LEU A 23 -11.68 -4.95 10.70
C LEU A 23 -12.86 -4.00 10.91
N ARG A 24 -13.03 -3.47 12.13
CA ARG A 24 -14.00 -2.40 12.41
C ARG A 24 -13.28 -1.06 12.49
N LEU A 25 -13.79 -0.08 11.78
CA LEU A 25 -13.25 1.28 11.69
C LEU A 25 -14.39 2.29 11.84
N THR A 26 -14.04 3.53 12.20
CA THR A 26 -14.99 4.65 12.05
C THR A 26 -15.18 4.99 10.58
N ASP A 27 -16.32 5.59 10.24
CA ASP A 27 -16.63 5.98 8.85
C ASP A 27 -15.57 6.91 8.26
N ASP A 28 -15.11 7.88 9.05
CA ASP A 28 -14.06 8.82 8.64
C ASP A 28 -12.75 8.09 8.32
N THR A 29 -12.38 7.11 9.15
CA THR A 29 -11.16 6.32 8.94
C THR A 29 -11.28 5.43 7.70
N TRP A 30 -12.45 4.81 7.49
CA TRP A 30 -12.71 3.99 6.30
C TRP A 30 -12.65 4.81 5.01
N LYS A 31 -13.19 6.04 5.03
CA LYS A 31 -13.11 6.98 3.91
C LYS A 31 -11.68 7.40 3.62
N ALA A 32 -10.91 7.77 4.65
CA ALA A 32 -9.51 8.14 4.51
C ALA A 32 -8.68 6.98 3.94
N LEU A 33 -8.93 5.75 4.40
CA LEU A 33 -8.28 4.54 3.89
C LEU A 33 -8.59 4.33 2.39
N GLY A 34 -9.84 4.55 1.99
CA GLY A 34 -10.25 4.50 0.58
C GLY A 34 -9.45 5.47 -0.29
N ILE A 35 -9.43 6.75 0.09
CA ILE A 35 -8.69 7.79 -0.64
C ILE A 35 -7.20 7.43 -0.75
N ALA A 36 -6.57 7.03 0.36
CA ALA A 36 -5.16 6.66 0.37
C ALA A 36 -4.87 5.46 -0.55
N SER A 37 -5.71 4.42 -0.50
CA SER A 37 -5.55 3.25 -1.38
C SER A 37 -5.72 3.60 -2.86
N GLU A 38 -6.70 4.45 -3.19
CA GLU A 38 -6.97 4.88 -4.56
C GLU A 38 -5.84 5.76 -5.13
N CYS A 39 -5.29 6.67 -4.32
CA CYS A 39 -4.13 7.46 -4.70
C CYS A 39 -2.90 6.61 -5.04
N LEU A 40 -2.80 5.42 -4.45
CA LEU A 40 -1.72 4.46 -4.68
C LEU A 40 -2.08 3.36 -5.70
N GLY A 41 -3.28 3.41 -6.29
CA GLY A 41 -3.75 2.41 -7.24
C GLY A 41 -4.00 1.03 -6.64
N PHE A 42 -4.12 0.92 -5.31
CA PHE A 42 -4.39 -0.33 -4.60
C PHE A 42 -5.87 -0.48 -4.27
N SER A 43 -6.33 -1.73 -4.15
CA SER A 43 -7.56 -1.98 -3.41
C SER A 43 -7.33 -1.68 -1.92
N ARG A 44 -8.40 -1.35 -1.18
CA ARG A 44 -8.31 -1.15 0.27
C ARG A 44 -7.70 -2.36 1.00
N ALA A 45 -7.99 -3.58 0.53
CA ALA A 45 -7.46 -4.81 1.11
C ALA A 45 -5.95 -4.95 0.83
N ASP A 46 -5.52 -4.72 -0.40
CA ASP A 46 -4.10 -4.79 -0.77
C ASP A 46 -3.30 -3.70 -0.05
N TYR A 47 -3.88 -2.51 0.11
CA TYR A 47 -3.27 -1.43 0.87
C TYR A 47 -3.12 -1.78 2.36
N LEU A 48 -4.11 -2.44 2.97
CA LEU A 48 -3.98 -2.94 4.35
C LEU A 48 -2.90 -4.03 4.46
N GLU A 49 -2.84 -4.95 3.51
CA GLU A 49 -1.84 -6.00 3.48
C GLU A 49 -0.43 -5.40 3.30
N HIS A 50 -0.31 -4.38 2.46
CA HIS A 50 0.90 -3.58 2.28
C HIS A 50 1.33 -2.93 3.60
N ILE A 51 0.43 -2.19 4.27
CA ILE A 51 0.72 -1.56 5.56
C ILE A 51 1.22 -2.58 6.57
N VAL A 52 0.56 -3.73 6.72
CA VAL A 52 0.92 -4.76 7.72
C VAL A 52 2.27 -5.40 7.40
N ARG A 53 2.55 -5.68 6.13
CA ARG A 53 3.86 -6.25 5.71
C ARG A 53 5.01 -5.28 5.92
N HIS A 54 4.78 -3.98 5.74
CA HIS A 54 5.84 -2.97 5.79
C HIS A 54 5.97 -2.26 7.14
N ASN A 55 4.95 -2.31 8.00
CA ASN A 55 5.05 -1.86 9.39
C ASN A 55 5.46 -3.00 10.32
N ALA A 56 6.63 -3.60 10.03
CA ALA A 56 7.25 -4.65 10.84
C ALA A 56 7.81 -4.15 12.19
N LEU A 57 7.41 -2.97 12.67
CA LEU A 57 7.73 -2.57 14.03
C LEU A 57 6.81 -3.32 14.98
N PRO A 58 7.34 -3.91 16.06
CA PRO A 58 6.52 -4.57 17.05
C PRO A 58 5.56 -3.53 17.62
N SER A 59 4.26 -3.75 17.41
CA SER A 59 3.23 -2.96 18.07
C SER A 59 3.56 -2.84 19.56
N ILE A 60 3.49 -1.62 20.11
CA ILE A 60 3.73 -1.34 21.53
C ILE A 60 2.76 -2.08 22.47
N THR A 61 1.72 -2.71 21.92
CA THR A 61 0.74 -3.54 22.64
C THR A 61 0.91 -5.03 22.42
N ARG A 62 1.94 -5.49 21.70
CA ARG A 62 2.27 -6.93 21.63
C ARG A 62 2.86 -7.36 22.97
N ARG A 63 2.00 -7.55 23.97
CA ARG A 63 2.29 -8.42 25.10
C ARG A 63 2.53 -9.79 24.48
N ASP A 64 3.75 -10.29 24.65
CA ASP A 64 4.19 -11.59 24.16
C ASP A 64 3.09 -12.62 24.43
N SER A 65 2.38 -12.99 23.37
CA SER A 65 1.48 -14.13 23.42
C SER A 65 2.38 -15.33 23.22
N ASP A 66 2.97 -15.76 24.33
CA ASP A 66 3.58 -17.06 24.51
C ASP A 66 2.51 -18.13 24.26
N PHE A 67 2.27 -18.45 23.00
CA PHE A 67 1.59 -19.66 22.58
C PHE A 67 2.10 -20.09 21.21
N LEU A 68 3.41 -20.32 21.12
CA LEU A 68 3.99 -21.12 20.04
C LEU A 68 4.06 -22.57 20.51
N ALA A 69 3.15 -23.41 20.01
CA ALA A 69 3.46 -24.82 19.84
C ALA A 69 4.43 -24.93 18.64
N PRO A 70 5.54 -25.68 18.75
CA PRO A 70 6.48 -25.83 17.64
C PRO A 70 5.90 -26.80 16.61
N THR A 71 5.75 -26.36 15.36
CA THR A 71 5.54 -27.26 14.22
C THR A 71 6.72 -27.10 13.24
N PRO A 72 7.25 -28.18 12.62
CA PRO A 72 8.56 -28.18 11.96
C PRO A 72 8.57 -27.44 10.61
N PRO A 73 9.76 -27.05 10.09
CA PRO A 73 9.87 -26.27 8.87
C PRO A 73 9.64 -27.14 7.63
N GLU A 74 8.57 -26.87 6.89
CA GLU A 74 8.39 -27.38 5.51
C GLU A 74 8.92 -26.32 4.52
N PRO A 75 9.73 -26.70 3.51
CA PRO A 75 10.43 -25.74 2.66
C PRO A 75 9.48 -25.21 1.57
N GLN A 76 9.08 -23.95 1.67
CA GLN A 76 8.34 -23.27 0.61
C GLN A 76 9.26 -22.46 -0.32
N PRO A 77 8.93 -22.44 -1.63
CA PRO A 77 9.87 -22.09 -2.69
C PRO A 77 10.05 -20.58 -2.80
N GLY A 78 11.29 -20.19 -3.07
CA GLY A 78 11.68 -18.80 -3.26
C GLY A 78 10.88 -18.13 -4.36
N ILE A 79 10.18 -17.07 -4.00
CA ILE A 79 9.74 -16.06 -4.96
C ILE A 79 10.67 -14.88 -4.75
N THR A 80 11.67 -14.77 -5.63
CA THR A 80 12.49 -13.57 -5.78
C THR A 80 11.58 -12.45 -6.29
N LEU A 81 10.87 -11.76 -5.39
CA LEU A 81 10.04 -10.62 -5.73
C LEU A 81 10.83 -9.32 -5.51
N ASN A 82 11.17 -8.70 -6.64
CA ASN A 82 11.94 -7.49 -6.87
C ASN A 82 11.96 -6.43 -5.76
N GLN A 83 13.17 -6.13 -5.27
CA GLN A 83 13.51 -4.93 -4.51
C GLN A 83 13.12 -3.60 -5.22
N GLU A 84 12.83 -3.63 -6.52
CA GLU A 84 12.44 -2.46 -7.33
C GLU A 84 11.07 -1.86 -6.96
N SER A 85 10.18 -2.66 -6.35
CA SER A 85 8.83 -2.23 -5.97
C SER A 85 8.80 -1.28 -4.75
N HIS A 86 9.87 -1.25 -3.96
CA HIS A 86 9.96 -0.45 -2.73
C HIS A 86 10.29 1.02 -2.99
N HIS A 87 11.09 1.30 -4.03
CA HIS A 87 11.50 2.66 -4.36
C HIS A 87 10.38 3.43 -5.07
N THR A 88 9.62 2.76 -5.94
CA THR A 88 8.52 3.35 -6.69
C THR A 88 7.39 3.80 -5.79
N LEU A 89 7.03 3.03 -4.75
CA LEU A 89 5.94 3.38 -3.83
C LEU A 89 6.26 4.58 -2.92
N ARG A 90 7.48 4.64 -2.39
CA ARG A 90 7.96 5.80 -1.62
C ARG A 90 8.01 7.08 -2.45
N LEU A 91 8.37 6.96 -3.73
CA LEU A 91 8.36 8.08 -4.66
C LEU A 91 6.95 8.62 -4.88
N SER A 92 5.97 7.74 -5.10
CA SER A 92 4.57 8.13 -5.30
C SER A 92 3.98 8.87 -4.09
N GLU A 93 4.26 8.41 -2.86
CA GLU A 93 3.85 9.09 -1.62
C GLU A 93 4.40 10.53 -1.54
N LEU A 94 5.68 10.70 -1.89
CA LEU A 94 6.36 12.00 -1.87
C LEU A 94 5.83 12.94 -2.95
N GLU A 95 5.47 12.42 -4.13
CA GLU A 95 4.85 13.20 -5.21
C GLU A 95 3.44 13.67 -4.84
N ILE A 96 2.62 12.81 -4.24
CA ILE A 96 1.29 13.18 -3.73
C ILE A 96 1.40 14.28 -2.67
N LEU A 97 2.38 14.17 -1.76
CA LEU A 97 2.62 15.17 -0.73
C LEU A 97 3.07 16.51 -1.33
N ARG A 98 3.94 16.50 -2.35
CA ARG A 98 4.33 17.71 -3.10
C ARG A 98 3.09 18.41 -3.66
N ASP A 99 2.23 17.67 -4.34
CA ASP A 99 1.06 18.25 -5.02
C ASP A 99 0.07 18.85 -4.02
N ARG A 100 -0.11 18.19 -2.87
CA ARG A 100 -0.88 18.72 -1.75
C ARG A 100 -0.30 20.03 -1.22
N VAL A 101 1.00 20.08 -0.91
CA VAL A 101 1.67 21.30 -0.42
C VAL A 101 1.53 22.44 -1.42
N LEU A 102 1.68 22.17 -2.72
CA LEU A 102 1.50 23.17 -3.77
C LEU A 102 0.06 23.69 -3.85
N SER A 103 -0.94 22.83 -3.63
CA SER A 103 -2.34 23.24 -3.56
C SER A 103 -2.65 24.13 -2.35
N GLU A 104 -2.04 23.85 -1.20
CA GLU A 104 -2.26 24.58 0.06
C GLU A 104 -1.62 25.98 0.03
N LEU A 105 -0.53 26.15 -0.73
CA LEU A 105 0.11 27.44 -0.97
C LEU A 105 -0.77 28.42 -1.78
N LYS A 106 -1.82 27.93 -2.45
CA LYS A 106 -2.77 28.73 -3.26
C LYS A 106 -2.08 29.66 -4.28
N LEU A 107 -0.92 29.25 -4.78
CA LEU A 107 -0.19 30.00 -5.79
C LEU A 107 -0.77 29.67 -7.18
N GLY A 108 -0.91 30.66 -8.05
CA GLY A 108 -1.26 30.40 -9.44
C GLY A 108 -0.16 29.58 -10.14
N ASN A 109 -0.53 28.62 -10.99
CA ASN A 109 0.43 27.71 -11.65
C ASN A 109 1.48 28.43 -12.51
N LEU A 110 1.19 29.68 -12.92
CA LEU A 110 2.11 30.55 -13.67
C LEU A 110 2.94 31.48 -12.78
N ALA A 111 2.62 31.59 -11.49
CA ALA A 111 3.32 32.44 -10.55
C ALA A 111 4.76 31.96 -10.37
N SER A 112 5.69 32.92 -10.25
CA SER A 112 7.10 32.63 -9.98
C SER A 112 7.27 31.82 -8.69
N GLY A 113 6.51 32.15 -7.64
CA GLY A 113 6.51 31.42 -6.38
C GLY A 113 6.14 29.95 -6.51
N TYR A 114 5.14 29.62 -7.35
CA TYR A 114 4.73 28.23 -7.59
C TYR A 114 5.88 27.43 -8.22
N LYS A 115 6.52 27.99 -9.24
CA LYS A 115 7.64 27.34 -9.95
C LYS A 115 8.85 27.13 -9.03
N ILE A 116 9.14 28.10 -8.15
CA ILE A 116 10.22 28.00 -7.17
C ILE A 116 9.93 26.88 -6.16
N ALA A 117 8.73 26.87 -5.58
CA ALA A 117 8.32 25.84 -4.61
C ALA A 117 8.32 24.44 -5.23
N HIS A 118 7.74 24.28 -6.43
CA HIS A 118 7.71 23.01 -7.15
C HIS A 118 9.12 22.51 -7.46
N LYS A 119 10.03 23.39 -7.90
CA LYS A 119 11.44 23.02 -8.15
C LYS A 119 12.16 22.60 -6.87
N ALA A 120 11.97 23.32 -5.77
CA ALA A 120 12.58 23.00 -4.49
C ALA A 120 12.10 21.65 -3.94
N LEU A 121 10.79 21.38 -4.01
CA LEU A 121 10.22 20.10 -3.59
C LEU A 121 10.71 18.93 -4.44
N ASN A 122 10.76 19.07 -5.77
CA ASN A 122 11.30 18.01 -6.63
C ASN A 122 12.78 17.71 -6.34
N ARG A 123 13.57 18.75 -6.07
CA ARG A 123 14.97 18.58 -5.65
C ARG A 123 15.05 17.81 -4.33
N PHE A 124 14.23 18.18 -3.35
CA PHE A 124 14.18 17.49 -2.05
C PHE A 124 13.82 16.00 -2.19
N ILE A 125 12.81 15.67 -3.00
CA ILE A 125 12.44 14.27 -3.29
C ILE A 125 13.61 13.51 -3.94
N THR A 126 14.32 14.15 -4.86
CA THR A 126 15.50 13.57 -5.52
C THR A 126 16.62 13.28 -4.53
N GLU A 127 16.90 14.21 -3.61
CA GLU A 127 17.92 14.04 -2.57
C GLU A 127 17.55 12.91 -1.60
N LEU A 128 16.29 12.79 -1.21
CA LEU A 128 15.81 11.70 -0.36
C LEU A 128 15.86 10.31 -1.01
N THR A 129 15.80 10.26 -2.33
CA THR A 129 15.76 8.99 -3.09
C THR A 129 17.12 8.59 -3.65
N SER A 130 18.07 9.52 -3.69
CA SER A 130 19.47 9.21 -3.90
C SER A 130 20.02 8.40 -2.72
N LYS A 131 20.69 7.27 -3.01
CA LYS A 131 21.33 6.45 -1.96
C LYS A 131 22.40 7.29 -1.25
N PRO A 132 22.51 7.23 0.09
CA PRO A 132 23.60 7.89 0.79
C PRO A 132 24.92 7.24 0.37
N THR A 133 25.77 7.99 -0.32
CA THR A 133 27.19 7.67 -0.47
C THR A 133 27.85 8.00 0.86
N SER A 134 27.96 7.03 1.76
CA SER A 134 28.89 7.09 2.89
C SER A 134 29.37 5.70 3.27
#